data_AF-A0A7Y2YW49-F1
#
_entry.id   AF-A0A7Y2YW49-F1
#
_cell.length_a   1.000
_cell.length_b   1.000
_cell.length_c   1.000
_cell.angle_alpha   90.00
_cell.angle_beta   90.00
_cell.angle_gamma   90.00
#
_symmetry.space_group_name_H-M   'P 1'
#
loop_
_entity.id
_entity.type
_entity.pdbx_description
1 polymer ?
#
loop_
_entity_poly.entity_id
_entity_poly.type
_entity_poly.pdbx_seq_one_letter_code
_entity_poly.pdbx_strand_id
1 'polypeptide(L)'
;MRFTVTGEWNKNAMLRMVLMFFLVYVLFFWVTNWAVWLTKMDLTPDSVAAYYRGDPEAEFGQPPRPVSSLAEQSHFHLFAMGILVMTLTHLLLFLPTALRIKATLIGITFGSALLVEACSWLIRFVSPGFAWLKIASFLVLQV
;
A
#
# COMPACT_ATOMS: atom_id res chain seq x y z
N MET A 1 2.99 -8.75 32.57
CA MET A 1 2.84 -7.95 31.33
C MET A 1 2.80 -6.46 31.68
N ARG A 2 3.96 -5.83 31.93
CA ARG A 2 4.06 -4.44 32.45
C ARG A 2 4.81 -3.49 31.50
N PHE A 3 4.91 -3.86 30.22
CA PHE A 3 5.58 -3.06 29.19
C PHE A 3 4.62 -2.15 28.39
N THR A 4 3.33 -2.13 28.72
CA THR A 4 2.30 -1.43 27.94
C THR A 4 1.84 -0.10 28.54
N VAL A 5 2.32 0.29 29.74
CA VAL A 5 1.73 1.41 30.51
C VAL A 5 2.69 2.57 30.76
N THR A 6 4.00 2.43 30.55
CA THR A 6 4.94 3.55 30.70
C THR A 6 5.64 3.84 29.37
N GLY A 7 5.60 5.10 28.94
CA GLY A 7 6.29 5.62 27.75
C GLY A 7 7.81 5.63 27.88
N GLU A 8 8.42 4.53 28.34
CA GLU A 8 9.87 4.39 28.54
C GLU A 8 10.61 3.92 27.28
N TRP A 9 10.06 4.17 26.10
CA TRP A 9 10.73 3.90 24.82
C TRP A 9 12.08 4.61 24.70
N ASN A 10 12.16 5.84 25.24
CA ASN A 10 13.40 6.62 25.21
C ASN A 10 14.48 6.07 26.17
N LYS A 11 14.15 5.06 26.99
CA LYS A 11 15.10 4.38 27.87
C LYS A 11 15.47 2.99 27.35
N ASN A 12 14.66 2.38 26.49
CA ASN A 12 14.90 1.02 25.99
C ASN A 12 15.66 1.05 24.65
N ALA A 13 16.99 0.89 24.72
CA ALA A 13 17.86 0.87 23.53
C ALA A 13 17.55 -0.29 22.56
N MET A 14 17.17 -1.47 23.08
CA MET A 14 16.84 -2.63 22.24
C MET A 14 15.58 -2.40 21.44
N LEU A 15 14.55 -1.81 22.06
CA LEU A 15 13.32 -1.48 21.36
C LEU A 15 13.60 -0.49 20.23
N ARG A 16 14.33 0.61 20.52
CA ARG A 16 14.76 1.59 19.51
C ARG A 16 15.51 0.97 18.33
N MET A 17 16.38 0.01 18.59
CA MET A 17 17.10 -0.73 17.54
C MET A 17 16.13 -1.52 16.65
N VAL A 18 15.20 -2.28 17.23
CA VAL A 18 14.19 -3.05 16.46
C VAL A 18 13.36 -2.13 15.57
N LEU A 19 12.97 -0.98 16.09
CA LEU A 19 12.16 -0.02 15.34
C LEU A 19 12.93 0.68 14.25
N MET A 20 14.20 1.02 14.51
CA MET A 20 15.08 1.57 13.48
C MET A 20 15.21 0.59 12.32
N PHE A 21 15.45 -0.69 12.59
CA PHE A 21 15.45 -1.71 11.54
C PHE A 21 14.09 -1.80 10.83
N PHE A 22 12.99 -1.86 11.57
CA PHE A 22 11.66 -1.88 10.97
C PHE A 22 11.46 -0.70 10.01
N LEU A 23 11.81 0.53 10.41
CA LEU A 23 11.70 1.71 9.56
C LEU A 23 12.62 1.66 8.33
N VAL A 24 13.82 1.08 8.46
CA VAL A 24 14.71 0.82 7.32
C VAL A 24 14.07 -0.15 6.33
N TYR A 25 13.48 -1.25 6.82
CA TYR A 25 12.75 -2.20 5.96
C TYR A 25 11.53 -1.55 5.29
N VAL A 26 10.79 -0.70 6.02
CA VAL A 26 9.67 0.07 5.45
C VAL A 26 10.14 1.04 4.37
N LEU A 27 11.29 1.70 4.56
CA LEU A 27 11.87 2.58 3.54
C LEU A 27 12.26 1.80 2.28
N PHE A 28 12.92 0.65 2.42
CA PHE A 28 13.22 -0.21 1.27
C PHE A 28 11.96 -0.72 0.59
N PHE A 29 10.94 -1.11 1.36
CA PHE A 29 9.63 -1.47 0.84
C PHE A 29 9.02 -0.31 0.04
N TRP A 30 9.05 0.91 0.55
CA TRP A 30 8.54 2.10 -0.14
C TRP A 30 9.28 2.37 -1.46
N VAL A 31 10.62 2.31 -1.46
CA VAL A 31 11.44 2.50 -2.68
C VAL A 31 11.17 1.40 -3.71
N THR A 32 11.15 0.14 -3.28
CA THR A 32 10.90 -0.99 -4.18
C THR A 32 9.47 -1.00 -4.70
N ASN A 33 8.49 -0.55 -3.92
CA ASN A 33 7.12 -0.36 -4.37
C ASN A 33 7.02 0.64 -5.53
N TRP A 34 7.75 1.76 -5.46
CA TRP A 34 7.88 2.70 -6.59
C TRP A 34 8.56 2.09 -7.81
N ALA A 35 9.67 1.37 -7.61
CA ALA A 35 10.38 0.71 -8.70
C ALA A 35 9.51 -0.34 -9.41
N VAL A 36 8.75 -1.14 -8.65
CA VAL A 36 7.82 -2.14 -9.20
C VAL A 36 6.67 -1.46 -9.94
N TRP A 37 6.17 -0.31 -9.48
CA TRP A 37 5.16 0.45 -10.20
C TRP A 37 5.72 0.90 -11.56
N LEU A 38 6.81 1.69 -11.55
CA LEU A 38 7.37 2.32 -12.75
C LEU A 38 7.90 1.32 -13.79
N THR A 39 8.26 0.11 -13.38
CA THR A 39 8.69 -0.96 -14.32
C THR A 39 7.51 -1.66 -15.00
N LYS A 40 6.29 -1.55 -14.46
CA LYS A 40 5.10 -2.26 -14.95
C LYS A 40 4.05 -1.33 -15.55
N MET A 41 3.95 -0.12 -15.02
CA MET A 41 2.89 0.85 -15.30
C MET A 41 3.45 2.26 -15.17
N ASP A 42 2.95 3.16 -16.00
CA ASP A 42 3.16 4.59 -15.83
C ASP A 42 2.09 5.19 -14.90
N LEU A 43 2.21 6.49 -14.60
CA LEU A 43 1.18 7.24 -13.89
C LEU A 43 0.02 7.67 -14.82
N THR A 44 -0.16 6.98 -15.94
CA THR A 44 -1.25 7.22 -16.89
C THR A 44 -2.36 6.16 -16.72
N PRO A 45 -3.64 6.57 -16.77
CA PRO A 45 -4.75 5.62 -16.62
C PRO A 45 -4.77 4.53 -17.69
N ASP A 46 -4.36 4.87 -18.92
CA ASP A 46 -4.34 3.94 -20.05
C ASP A 46 -3.29 2.84 -19.83
N SER A 47 -2.10 3.19 -19.34
CA SER A 47 -1.04 2.22 -19.00
C SER A 47 -1.52 1.26 -17.91
N VAL A 48 -2.20 1.78 -16.88
CA VAL A 48 -2.77 0.97 -15.80
C VAL A 48 -3.89 0.06 -16.34
N ALA A 49 -4.79 0.58 -17.19
CA ALA A 49 -5.87 -0.20 -17.77
C ALA A 49 -5.34 -1.33 -18.67
N ALA A 50 -4.36 -1.03 -19.51
CA ALA A 50 -3.65 -1.99 -20.37
C ALA A 50 -2.99 -3.10 -19.54
N TYR A 51 -2.30 -2.74 -18.45
CA TYR A 51 -1.64 -3.71 -17.58
C TYR A 51 -2.61 -4.75 -16.96
N TYR A 52 -3.84 -4.35 -16.62
CA TYR A 52 -4.83 -5.27 -16.03
C TYR A 52 -5.69 -5.98 -17.08
N ARG A 53 -6.16 -5.28 -18.11
CA ARG A 53 -7.09 -5.82 -19.13
C ARG A 53 -6.37 -6.45 -20.32
N GLY A 54 -5.06 -6.28 -20.42
CA GLY A 54 -4.30 -6.67 -21.60
C GLY A 54 -4.41 -5.62 -22.69
N ASP A 55 -3.44 -5.64 -23.59
CA ASP A 55 -3.36 -4.77 -24.76
C ASP A 55 -3.15 -5.64 -26.01
N PRO A 56 -4.19 -5.80 -26.85
CA PRO A 56 -4.07 -6.50 -28.13
C PRO A 56 -3.21 -5.77 -29.15
N GLU A 57 -3.04 -4.45 -29.01
CA GLU A 57 -2.29 -3.59 -29.94
C GLU A 57 -0.79 -3.52 -29.61
N ALA A 58 -0.39 -4.01 -28.43
CA ALA A 58 1.01 -4.18 -28.08
C ALA A 58 1.72 -5.15 -29.05
N GLU A 59 3.01 -4.93 -29.31
CA GLU A 59 3.82 -5.62 -30.33
C GLU A 59 3.76 -7.16 -30.28
N PHE A 60 3.47 -7.74 -29.11
CA PHE A 60 3.33 -9.18 -28.90
C PHE A 60 1.95 -9.63 -28.39
N GLY A 61 0.97 -8.72 -28.30
CA GLY A 61 -0.34 -8.96 -27.69
C GLY A 61 -0.21 -9.31 -26.20
N GLN A 62 -0.53 -8.36 -25.32
CA GLN A 62 -0.52 -8.64 -23.88
C GLN A 62 -1.86 -9.23 -23.45
N PRO A 63 -1.92 -10.50 -23.01
CA PRO A 63 -3.16 -11.07 -22.53
C PRO A 63 -3.59 -10.39 -21.22
N PRO A 64 -4.89 -10.33 -20.94
CA PRO A 64 -5.38 -9.81 -19.67
C PRO A 64 -4.80 -10.57 -18.49
N ARG A 65 -4.63 -9.88 -17.36
CA ARG A 65 -4.01 -10.50 -16.19
C ARG A 65 -4.82 -11.70 -15.67
N PRO A 66 -4.18 -12.86 -15.41
CA PRO A 66 -4.88 -14.05 -14.93
C PRO A 66 -5.50 -13.84 -13.55
N VAL A 67 -6.67 -14.44 -13.32
CA VAL A 67 -7.37 -14.37 -12.03
C VAL A 67 -6.55 -14.98 -10.90
N SER A 68 -5.80 -16.06 -11.16
CA SER A 68 -4.89 -16.67 -10.20
C SER A 68 -3.83 -15.68 -9.70
N SER A 69 -3.19 -14.94 -10.62
CA SER A 69 -2.21 -13.91 -10.27
C SER A 69 -2.81 -12.77 -9.47
N LEU A 70 -4.05 -12.35 -9.78
CA LEU A 70 -4.76 -11.33 -9.02
C LEU A 70 -5.13 -11.83 -7.61
N ALA A 71 -5.60 -13.06 -7.49
CA ALA A 71 -5.94 -13.69 -6.22
C ALA A 71 -4.73 -13.87 -5.31
N GLU A 72 -3.62 -14.36 -5.86
CA GLU A 72 -2.35 -14.50 -5.14
C GLU A 72 -1.85 -13.13 -4.67
N GLN A 73 -1.82 -12.14 -5.57
CA GLN A 73 -1.40 -10.78 -5.21
C GLN A 73 -2.27 -10.21 -4.09
N SER A 74 -3.60 -10.28 -4.21
CA SER A 74 -4.49 -9.74 -3.19
C SER A 74 -4.38 -10.50 -1.86
N HIS A 75 -4.20 -11.82 -1.87
CA HIS A 75 -4.00 -12.58 -0.64
C HIS A 75 -2.78 -12.10 0.14
N PHE A 76 -1.62 -12.01 -0.52
CA PHE A 76 -0.39 -11.52 0.11
C PHE A 76 -0.49 -10.04 0.48
N HIS A 77 -1.04 -9.22 -0.40
CA HIS A 77 -1.07 -7.77 -0.19
C HIS A 77 -2.03 -7.36 0.92
N LEU A 78 -3.21 -7.99 1.04
CA LEU A 78 -4.14 -7.73 2.14
C LEU A 78 -3.52 -8.07 3.49
N PHE A 79 -2.82 -9.21 3.59
CA PHE A 79 -2.14 -9.60 4.82
C PHE A 79 -0.97 -8.66 5.15
N ALA A 80 -0.08 -8.41 4.18
CA ALA A 80 1.10 -7.58 4.38
C ALA A 80 0.73 -6.12 4.71
N MET A 81 -0.20 -5.52 3.95
CA MET A 81 -0.68 -4.16 4.21
C MET A 81 -1.44 -4.07 5.54
N GLY A 82 -2.21 -5.10 5.91
CA GLY A 82 -2.89 -5.15 7.19
C GLY A 82 -1.91 -5.01 8.36
N ILE A 83 -0.79 -5.74 8.34
CA ILE A 83 0.24 -5.67 9.37
C ILE A 83 1.03 -4.34 9.29
N LEU A 84 1.44 -3.94 8.08
CA LEU A 84 2.24 -2.73 7.87
C LEU A 84 1.49 -1.47 8.32
N VAL A 85 0.27 -1.28 7.81
CA VAL A 85 -0.56 -0.11 8.12
C VAL A 85 -0.94 -0.12 9.59
N MET A 86 -1.30 -1.27 10.19
CA MET A 86 -1.56 -1.36 11.62
C MET A 86 -0.35 -0.92 12.44
N THR A 87 0.84 -1.38 12.09
CA THR A 87 2.07 -1.03 12.82
C THR A 87 2.39 0.46 12.71
N LEU A 88 2.33 1.05 11.52
CA LEU A 88 2.60 2.48 11.31
C LEU A 88 1.56 3.38 11.97
N THR A 89 0.27 3.03 11.83
CA THR A 89 -0.82 3.77 12.48
C THR A 89 -0.81 3.63 14.00
N HIS A 90 -0.33 2.51 14.53
CA HIS A 90 -0.08 2.37 15.96
C HIS A 90 1.00 3.33 16.44
N LEU A 91 2.10 3.48 15.69
CA LEU A 91 3.15 4.47 16.01
C LEU A 91 2.60 5.91 16.00
N LEU A 92 1.69 6.23 15.08
CA LEU A 92 1.03 7.54 14.99
C LEU A 92 0.29 7.92 16.29
N LEU A 93 -0.22 6.95 17.05
CA LEU A 93 -0.93 7.22 18.30
C LEU A 93 -0.06 7.87 19.36
N PHE A 94 1.27 7.63 19.33
CA PHE A 94 2.21 8.20 20.28
C PHE A 94 2.69 9.61 19.93
N LEU A 95 2.36 10.13 18.74
CA LEU A 95 2.73 11.49 18.37
C LEU A 95 1.88 12.51 19.15
N PRO A 96 2.43 13.67 19.55
CA PRO A 96 1.69 14.74 20.22
C PRO A 96 0.83 15.56 19.23
N THR A 97 -0.03 14.88 18.47
CA THR A 97 -0.92 15.47 17.46
C THR A 97 -2.39 15.36 17.86
N ALA A 98 -3.24 16.22 17.28
CA ALA A 98 -4.67 16.24 17.55
C ALA A 98 -5.35 14.92 17.17
N LEU A 99 -6.32 14.47 17.99
CA LEU A 99 -7.05 13.21 17.79
C LEU A 99 -7.73 13.13 16.41
N ARG A 100 -8.28 14.25 15.91
CA ARG A 100 -8.92 14.32 14.58
C ARG A 100 -7.93 13.98 13.47
N ILE A 101 -6.72 14.54 13.52
CA ILE A 101 -5.67 14.28 12.52
C ILE A 101 -5.29 12.80 12.56
N LYS A 102 -5.10 12.24 13.76
CA LYS A 102 -4.80 10.81 13.91
C LYS A 102 -5.89 9.94 13.29
N ALA A 103 -7.15 10.18 13.65
CA ALA A 103 -8.28 9.42 13.14
C ALA A 103 -8.41 9.52 11.60
N THR A 104 -8.22 10.71 11.05
CA THR A 104 -8.24 10.95 9.61
C THR A 104 -7.11 10.20 8.90
N LEU A 105 -5.88 10.29 9.39
CA LEU A 105 -4.74 9.57 8.79
C LEU A 105 -4.95 8.06 8.84
N ILE A 106 -5.39 7.51 9.98
CA ILE A 106 -5.70 6.08 10.11
C ILE A 106 -6.75 5.66 9.08
N GLY A 107 -7.87 6.39 9.00
CA GLY A 107 -8.95 6.08 8.08
C GLY A 107 -8.51 6.14 6.62
N ILE A 108 -7.74 7.18 6.25
CA ILE A 108 -7.23 7.36 4.89
C ILE A 108 -6.23 6.25 4.53
N THR A 109 -5.27 5.91 5.39
CA THR A 109 -4.26 4.89 5.08
C THR A 109 -4.90 3.51 4.89
N PHE A 110 -5.81 3.09 5.77
CA PHE A 110 -6.54 1.83 5.62
C PHE A 110 -7.44 1.84 4.38
N GLY A 111 -8.17 2.94 4.16
CA GLY A 111 -9.03 3.10 2.99
C GLY A 111 -8.26 3.00 1.68
N SER A 112 -7.14 3.73 1.56
CA SER A 112 -6.29 3.71 0.38
C SER A 112 -5.66 2.34 0.14
N ALA A 113 -5.16 1.66 1.19
CA ALA A 113 -4.59 0.33 1.04
C ALA A 113 -5.60 -0.70 0.50
N LEU A 114 -6.85 -0.64 0.97
CA LEU A 114 -7.94 -1.49 0.46
C LEU A 114 -8.35 -1.10 -0.96
N LEU A 115 -8.46 0.19 -1.25
CA LEU A 115 -8.85 0.68 -2.57
C LEU A 115 -7.84 0.32 -3.66
N VAL A 116 -6.53 0.39 -3.38
CA VAL A 116 -5.48 0.00 -4.34
C VAL A 116 -5.68 -1.45 -4.82
N GLU A 117 -5.99 -2.36 -3.90
CA GLU A 117 -6.25 -3.76 -4.22
C GLU A 117 -7.62 -3.97 -4.88
N ALA A 118 -8.67 -3.35 -4.34
CA ALA A 118 -10.01 -3.41 -4.94
C ALA A 118 -10.00 -2.92 -6.39
N CYS A 119 -9.26 -1.85 -6.70
CA CYS A 119 -9.14 -1.33 -8.04
C CYS A 119 -8.49 -2.32 -9.02
N SER A 120 -7.57 -3.18 -8.57
CA SER A 120 -6.99 -4.24 -9.42
C SER A 120 -8.08 -5.16 -9.99
N TRP A 121 -9.10 -5.46 -9.19
CA TRP A 121 -10.24 -6.28 -9.60
C TRP A 121 -11.25 -5.47 -10.42
N LEU A 122 -11.56 -4.25 -9.99
CA LEU A 122 -12.52 -3.39 -10.69
C LEU A 122 -12.07 -3.02 -12.10
N ILE A 123 -10.78 -2.76 -12.31
CA ILE A 123 -10.24 -2.45 -13.64
C ILE A 123 -10.35 -3.67 -14.56
N ARG A 124 -10.06 -4.87 -14.03
CA ARG A 124 -10.12 -6.12 -14.79
C ARG A 124 -11.55 -6.50 -15.21
N PHE A 125 -12.52 -6.39 -14.30
CA PHE A 125 -13.86 -6.95 -14.48
C PHE A 125 -14.98 -5.93 -14.70
N VAL A 126 -14.83 -4.68 -14.25
CA VAL A 126 -15.90 -3.68 -14.29
C VAL A 126 -15.63 -2.63 -15.36
N SER A 127 -14.62 -1.78 -15.18
CA SER A 127 -14.35 -0.66 -16.10
C SER A 127 -12.90 -0.17 -16.02
N PRO A 128 -12.28 0.19 -17.16
CA PRO A 128 -10.95 0.82 -17.16
C PRO A 128 -10.94 2.18 -16.43
N GLY A 129 -12.09 2.85 -16.25
CA GLY A 129 -12.18 4.14 -15.56
C GLY A 129 -11.70 4.12 -14.10
N PHE A 130 -11.69 2.94 -13.46
CA PHE A 130 -11.14 2.78 -12.11
C PHE A 130 -9.61 2.90 -12.04
N ALA A 131 -8.91 3.00 -13.18
CA ALA A 131 -7.48 3.27 -13.22
C ALA A 131 -7.11 4.58 -12.52
N TRP A 132 -7.92 5.64 -12.69
CA TRP A 132 -7.74 6.91 -11.96
C TRP A 132 -7.81 6.72 -10.45
N LEU A 133 -8.80 5.94 -9.98
CA LEU A 133 -8.96 5.67 -8.56
C LEU A 133 -7.79 4.86 -8.01
N LYS A 134 -7.23 3.93 -8.80
CA LYS A 134 -6.04 3.18 -8.40
C LYS A 134 -4.83 4.08 -8.23
N ILE A 135 -4.58 4.98 -9.19
CA ILE A 135 -3.45 5.93 -9.13
C ILE A 135 -3.62 6.86 -7.92
N ALA A 136 -4.80 7.44 -7.74
CA ALA A 136 -5.09 8.33 -6.61
C ALA A 136 -4.88 7.61 -5.26
N SER A 137 -5.43 6.40 -5.11
CA SER A 137 -5.28 5.61 -3.88
C SER A 137 -3.83 5.22 -3.62
N PHE A 138 -3.06 4.89 -4.68
CA PHE A 138 -1.65 4.59 -4.57
C PHE A 138 -0.84 5.81 -4.10
N LEU A 139 -1.07 6.98 -4.69
CA LEU A 139 -0.39 8.22 -4.32
C LEU A 139 -0.70 8.64 -2.88
N VAL A 140 -1.97 8.54 -2.47
CA VAL A 140 -2.38 8.81 -1.09
C VAL A 140 -1.71 7.85 -0.11
N LEU A 141 -1.46 6.60 -0.49
CA LEU A 141 -0.76 5.64 0.36
C LEU A 141 0.74 5.92 0.51
N GLN A 142 1.34 6.72 -0.40
CA GLN A 142 2.77 7.07 -0.32
C GLN A 142 3.07 8.25 0.61
N VAL A 143 2.05 8.98 1.06
CA VAL A 143 2.14 10.19 1.91
C VAL A 143 1.89 9.82 3.37
#